data_AF-A0A2D7VY48-F1
#
_entry.id   AF-A0A2D7VY48-F1
#
_cell.length_a   1.000
_cell.length_b   1.000
_cell.length_c   1.000
_cell.angle_alpha   90.00
_cell.angle_beta   90.00
_cell.angle_gamma   90.00
#
_symmetry.space_group_name_H-M   'P 1'
#
loop_
_entity.id
_entity.type
_entity.pdbx_description
1 polymer ?
#
loop_
_entity_poly.entity_id
_entity_poly.type
_entity_poly.pdbx_seq_one_letter_code
_entity_poly.pdbx_strand_id
1 'polypeptide(L)'
;MNIVEEFDKAEQQEQKHRVHMGMSIIGDNPRKLWLMFRWSFPLINDGRILRLFDLGNRIEDQVVDALKKSSIKVSALDKDGKQYRCSYLAGHLGGSTDGVVKNVDSENPEEVLLLEVKSANNNRFNELQQSESYEQWSSNYATQIQCYMAAFNLKRALVVVYNKNDSSLYTEIVDAREGVLEEMVDKARKIITATKPPESPYSPTDYRIKKFMSPKEQAIYNLERLPDDVNCRNCKFSEPVMEGDGGWRCNKKNTMLDEEAQRNHCDDHIWLTALVNLPVESEGENDVTYMKGNKSITNAPKSEAAMNSFTSAEMRELSKVNYDPDLIKKLLRFR
;
A
#
# COMPACT_ATOMS: atom_id res chain seq x y z
N MET A 1 -9.81 -2.99 31.18
CA MET A 1 -9.34 -3.53 29.91
C MET A 1 -9.41 -5.04 30.04
N ASN A 2 -10.05 -5.75 29.13
CA ASN A 2 -10.04 -7.21 29.15
C ASN A 2 -8.79 -7.73 28.41
N ILE A 3 -8.47 -9.02 28.59
CA ILE A 3 -7.26 -9.62 27.99
C ILE A 3 -7.24 -9.53 26.45
N VAL A 4 -8.40 -9.55 25.80
CA VAL A 4 -8.49 -9.41 24.34
C VAL A 4 -8.11 -8.00 23.91
N GLU A 5 -8.56 -6.98 24.63
CA GLU A 5 -8.18 -5.59 24.40
C GLU A 5 -6.68 -5.36 24.63
N GLU A 6 -6.07 -6.06 25.60
CA GLU A 6 -4.62 -6.03 25.81
C GLU A 6 -3.86 -6.67 24.65
N PHE A 7 -4.34 -7.81 24.13
CA PHE A 7 -3.78 -8.45 22.94
C PHE A 7 -3.91 -7.56 21.71
N ASP A 8 -5.09 -7.00 21.45
CA ASP A 8 -5.30 -6.09 20.32
C ASP A 8 -4.36 -4.88 20.40
N LYS A 9 -4.16 -4.32 21.61
CA LYS A 9 -3.21 -3.22 21.80
C LYS A 9 -1.76 -3.61 21.57
N ALA A 10 -1.36 -4.83 21.95
CA ALA A 10 -0.01 -5.31 21.72
C ALA A 10 0.29 -5.39 20.21
N GLU A 11 -0.64 -5.91 19.42
CA GLU A 11 -0.51 -6.02 17.95
C GLU A 11 -0.43 -4.65 17.24
N GLN A 12 -1.13 -3.64 17.79
CA GLN A 12 -1.24 -2.31 17.17
C GLN A 12 0.03 -1.45 17.26
N GLN A 13 0.95 -1.72 18.21
CA GLN A 13 2.06 -0.81 18.54
C GLN A 13 3.09 -0.62 17.42
N GLU A 14 3.09 -1.47 16.40
CA GLU A 14 4.15 -1.51 15.38
C GLU A 14 3.69 -1.14 13.97
N GLN A 15 2.43 -0.72 13.80
CA GLN A 15 1.90 -0.46 12.46
C GLN A 15 2.50 0.82 11.87
N LYS A 16 3.12 0.67 10.70
CA LYS A 16 3.71 1.76 9.92
C LYS A 16 3.36 1.59 8.46
N HIS A 17 3.16 2.70 7.76
CA HIS A 17 3.06 2.65 6.31
C HIS A 17 4.37 2.18 5.69
N ARG A 18 4.27 1.33 4.68
CA ARG A 18 5.41 0.91 3.86
C ARG A 18 6.00 2.11 3.14
N VAL A 19 7.32 2.20 3.12
CA VAL A 19 8.05 3.30 2.46
C VAL A 19 8.06 3.19 0.94
N HIS A 20 7.90 1.97 0.42
CA HIS A 20 7.85 1.65 -1.01
C HIS A 20 6.49 1.05 -1.40
N MET A 21 6.16 1.12 -2.68
CA MET A 21 5.06 0.37 -3.28
C MET A 21 5.47 -1.10 -3.42
N GLY A 22 4.67 -1.99 -2.83
CA GLY A 22 4.95 -3.43 -2.88
C GLY A 22 4.65 -4.03 -4.26
N MET A 23 5.57 -4.83 -4.77
CA MET A 23 5.36 -5.63 -5.98
C MET A 23 4.19 -6.62 -5.82
N SER A 24 3.90 -7.06 -4.59
CA SER A 24 2.75 -7.91 -4.28
C SER A 24 1.38 -7.25 -4.44
N ILE A 25 1.33 -5.91 -4.56
CA ILE A 25 0.08 -5.17 -4.76
C ILE A 25 0.03 -4.44 -6.10
N ILE A 26 1.09 -4.49 -6.93
CA ILE A 26 1.20 -3.66 -8.14
C ILE A 26 0.10 -3.96 -9.17
N GLY A 27 -0.49 -5.17 -9.15
CA GLY A 27 -1.64 -5.54 -9.96
C GLY A 27 -2.95 -4.81 -9.62
N ASP A 28 -3.03 -4.19 -8.43
CA ASP A 28 -4.24 -3.52 -7.94
C ASP A 28 -4.53 -2.20 -8.72
N ASN A 29 -5.66 -1.60 -8.39
CA ASN A 29 -6.15 -0.36 -8.93
C ASN A 29 -5.16 0.81 -8.76
N PRO A 30 -4.81 1.55 -9.83
CA PRO A 30 -3.88 2.68 -9.78
C PRO A 30 -4.21 3.78 -8.75
N ARG A 31 -5.49 4.13 -8.57
CA ARG A 31 -5.91 5.13 -7.57
C ARG A 31 -5.62 4.65 -6.16
N LYS A 32 -5.92 3.38 -5.87
CA LYS A 32 -5.64 2.77 -4.56
C LYS A 32 -4.13 2.77 -4.29
N LEU A 33 -3.34 2.36 -5.28
CA LEU A 33 -1.87 2.35 -5.17
C LEU A 33 -1.30 3.76 -4.95
N TRP A 34 -1.83 4.76 -5.63
CA TRP A 34 -1.44 6.16 -5.44
C TRP A 34 -1.70 6.65 -4.01
N LEU A 35 -2.91 6.38 -3.49
CA LEU A 35 -3.28 6.74 -2.11
C LEU A 35 -2.45 5.97 -1.06
N MET A 36 -2.16 4.69 -1.30
CA MET A 36 -1.28 3.91 -0.43
C MET A 36 0.15 4.46 -0.42
N PHE A 37 0.71 4.78 -1.59
CA PHE A 37 2.07 5.31 -1.73
C PHE A 37 2.24 6.67 -1.03
N ARG A 38 1.18 7.50 -1.04
CA ARG A 38 1.11 8.79 -0.36
C ARG A 38 0.67 8.73 1.10
N TRP A 39 0.56 7.53 1.68
CA TRP A 39 0.14 7.32 3.07
C TRP A 39 -1.19 8.00 3.39
N SER A 40 -2.13 7.92 2.46
CA SER A 40 -3.44 8.56 2.56
C SER A 40 -4.49 7.68 3.22
N PHE A 41 -4.35 6.35 3.12
CA PHE A 41 -5.25 5.43 3.83
C PHE A 41 -4.88 5.31 5.30
N PRO A 42 -5.86 5.04 6.20
CA PRO A 42 -5.55 4.78 7.59
C PRO A 42 -4.70 3.52 7.77
N LEU A 43 -3.87 3.50 8.81
CA LEU A 43 -3.23 2.27 9.26
C LEU A 43 -4.26 1.23 9.70
N ILE A 44 -3.93 -0.04 9.49
CA ILE A 44 -4.74 -1.16 9.98
C ILE A 44 -4.65 -1.17 11.50
N ASN A 45 -5.80 -1.03 12.16
CA ASN A 45 -5.87 -1.00 13.62
C ASN A 45 -6.76 -2.12 14.19
N ASP A 46 -7.31 -3.00 13.36
CA ASP A 46 -8.07 -4.16 13.83
C ASP A 46 -7.09 -5.26 14.30
N GLY A 47 -7.00 -5.48 15.61
CA GLY A 47 -6.09 -6.47 16.21
C GLY A 47 -6.34 -7.91 15.72
N ARG A 48 -7.58 -8.25 15.35
CA ARG A 48 -7.89 -9.55 14.74
C ARG A 48 -7.29 -9.66 13.34
N ILE A 49 -7.30 -8.58 12.55
CA ILE A 49 -6.65 -8.56 11.22
C ILE A 49 -5.13 -8.67 11.37
N LEU A 50 -4.53 -8.00 12.35
CA LEU A 50 -3.09 -8.07 12.59
C LEU A 50 -2.65 -9.49 12.98
N ARG A 51 -3.37 -10.16 13.88
CA ARG A 51 -3.14 -11.59 14.19
C ARG A 51 -3.31 -12.51 12.98
N LEU A 52 -4.18 -12.16 12.03
CA LEU A 52 -4.32 -12.93 10.79
C LEU A 52 -3.10 -12.79 9.88
N PHE A 53 -2.42 -11.64 9.88
CA PHE A 53 -1.15 -11.48 9.17
C PHE A 53 -0.03 -12.25 9.87
N ASP A 54 0.06 -12.17 11.20
CA ASP A 54 1.03 -12.95 11.98
C ASP A 54 0.85 -14.46 11.75
N LEU A 55 -0.39 -14.95 11.78
CA LEU A 55 -0.68 -16.35 11.42
C LEU A 55 -0.21 -16.70 10.01
N GLY A 56 -0.35 -15.78 9.05
CA GLY A 56 0.16 -15.97 7.69
C GLY A 56 1.68 -16.17 7.67
N ASN A 57 2.43 -15.32 8.39
CA ASN A 57 3.89 -15.44 8.49
C ASN A 57 4.31 -16.76 9.15
N ARG A 58 3.62 -17.18 10.22
CA ARG A 58 3.92 -18.47 10.88
C ARG A 58 3.65 -19.67 9.97
N ILE A 59 2.64 -19.57 9.10
CA ILE A 59 2.35 -20.61 8.10
C ILE A 59 3.45 -20.65 7.03
N GLU A 60 3.97 -19.50 6.60
CA GLU A 60 5.13 -19.42 5.69
C GLU A 60 6.33 -20.19 6.28
N ASP A 61 6.70 -19.88 7.54
CA ASP A 61 7.78 -20.58 8.26
C ASP A 61 7.53 -22.10 8.32
N GLN A 62 6.30 -22.50 8.65
CA GLN A 62 5.91 -23.91 8.73
C GLN A 62 6.05 -24.63 7.38
N VAL A 63 5.65 -23.99 6.28
CA VAL A 63 5.78 -24.55 4.93
C VAL A 63 7.25 -24.67 4.55
N VAL A 64 8.06 -23.64 4.79
CA VAL A 64 9.51 -23.67 4.53
C VAL A 64 10.17 -24.81 5.31
N ASP A 65 9.84 -24.98 6.59
CA ASP A 65 10.40 -26.06 7.42
C ASP A 65 9.89 -27.45 7.01
N ALA A 66 8.67 -27.57 6.50
CA ALA A 66 8.17 -28.82 5.93
C ALA A 66 8.92 -29.17 4.64
N LEU A 67 9.14 -28.19 3.75
CA LEU A 67 9.87 -28.38 2.51
C LEU A 67 11.34 -28.78 2.77
N LYS A 68 12.02 -28.19 3.76
CA LYS A 68 13.38 -28.59 4.16
C LYS A 68 13.50 -30.04 4.63
N LYS A 69 12.41 -30.63 5.13
CA LYS A 69 12.34 -32.05 5.57
C LYS A 69 12.02 -33.00 4.42
N SER A 70 11.65 -32.47 3.26
CA SER A 70 11.37 -33.23 2.04
C SER A 70 12.63 -33.39 1.19
N SER A 71 12.47 -33.90 -0.04
CA SER A 71 13.55 -33.94 -1.04
C SER A 71 13.86 -32.57 -1.66
N ILE A 72 13.00 -31.56 -1.46
CA ILE A 72 13.16 -30.21 -2.01
C ILE A 72 14.23 -29.46 -1.23
N LYS A 73 15.15 -28.82 -1.94
CA LYS A 73 16.17 -27.94 -1.34
C LYS A 73 15.62 -26.52 -1.33
N VAL A 74 15.47 -25.91 -0.15
CA VAL A 74 14.88 -24.58 0.03
C VAL A 74 15.92 -23.61 0.54
N SER A 75 15.95 -22.40 -0.02
CA SER A 75 16.67 -21.26 0.50
C SER A 75 15.71 -20.09 0.66
N ALA A 76 15.28 -19.80 1.90
CA ALA A 76 14.43 -18.63 2.20
C ALA A 76 15.24 -17.33 2.35
N LEU A 77 16.54 -17.48 2.64
CA LEU A 77 17.47 -16.39 2.89
C LEU A 77 18.64 -16.46 1.91
N ASP A 78 19.22 -15.31 1.61
CA ASP A 78 20.47 -15.16 0.88
C ASP A 78 21.68 -15.54 1.76
N LYS A 79 22.87 -15.40 1.18
CA LYS A 79 24.15 -15.70 1.84
C LYS A 79 24.42 -14.87 3.11
N ASP A 80 23.77 -13.71 3.25
CA ASP A 80 23.93 -12.78 4.36
C ASP A 80 22.79 -12.94 5.39
N GLY A 81 21.95 -13.97 5.23
CA GLY A 81 20.82 -14.26 6.13
C GLY A 81 19.62 -13.34 5.93
N LYS A 82 19.51 -12.67 4.77
CA LYS A 82 18.40 -11.74 4.45
C LYS A 82 17.46 -12.36 3.41
N GLN A 83 16.19 -12.00 3.45
CA GLN A 83 15.27 -12.37 2.36
C GLN A 83 15.77 -11.81 1.02
N TYR A 84 15.58 -12.58 -0.05
CA TYR A 84 15.82 -12.12 -1.41
C TYR A 84 14.90 -10.92 -1.72
N ARG A 85 15.50 -9.81 -2.14
CA ARG A 85 14.80 -8.54 -2.39
C ARG A 85 15.06 -8.04 -3.80
N CYS A 86 14.04 -7.41 -4.37
CA CYS A 86 14.16 -6.65 -5.61
C CYS A 86 13.78 -5.18 -5.36
N SER A 87 14.40 -4.28 -6.10
CA SER A 87 14.18 -2.84 -5.97
C SER A 87 14.25 -2.18 -7.34
N TYR A 88 13.27 -1.33 -7.62
CA TYR A 88 13.08 -0.59 -8.85
C TYR A 88 12.70 0.85 -8.52
N LEU A 89 12.88 1.74 -9.50
CA LEU A 89 12.48 3.15 -9.39
C LEU A 89 13.07 3.84 -8.16
N ALA A 90 14.39 3.70 -7.97
CA ALA A 90 15.12 4.28 -6.84
C ALA A 90 14.50 3.91 -5.48
N GLY A 91 14.15 2.63 -5.28
CA GLY A 91 13.58 2.15 -4.03
C GLY A 91 12.06 2.37 -3.87
N HIS A 92 11.39 3.06 -4.79
CA HIS A 92 9.94 3.31 -4.68
C HIS A 92 9.07 2.11 -5.06
N LEU A 93 9.58 1.15 -5.82
CA LEU A 93 8.93 -0.12 -6.11
C LEU A 93 9.85 -1.26 -5.65
N GLY A 94 9.31 -2.24 -4.93
CA GLY A 94 10.12 -3.37 -4.50
C GLY A 94 9.32 -4.46 -3.80
N GLY A 95 10.02 -5.50 -3.41
CA GLY A 95 9.44 -6.62 -2.70
C GLY A 95 10.47 -7.63 -2.25
N SER A 96 9.99 -8.65 -1.56
CA SER A 96 10.75 -9.82 -1.16
C SER A 96 9.93 -11.07 -1.48
N THR A 97 10.65 -12.16 -1.74
CA THR A 97 10.08 -13.50 -1.93
C THR A 97 10.28 -14.33 -0.67
N ASP A 98 9.44 -15.36 -0.52
CA ASP A 98 9.49 -16.36 0.55
C ASP A 98 10.70 -17.30 0.37
N GLY A 99 11.31 -17.32 -0.83
CA GLY A 99 12.57 -17.99 -1.07
C GLY A 99 12.74 -18.51 -2.50
N VAL A 100 13.70 -19.41 -2.64
CA VAL A 100 13.91 -20.20 -3.86
C VAL A 100 14.04 -21.67 -3.52
N VAL A 101 13.69 -22.53 -4.47
CA VAL A 101 13.73 -23.98 -4.32
C VAL A 101 14.43 -24.67 -5.48
N LYS A 102 15.03 -25.83 -5.21
CA LYS A 102 15.60 -26.77 -6.19
C LYS A 102 15.06 -28.17 -5.93
N ASN A 103 15.26 -29.07 -6.89
CA ASN A 103 14.82 -30.46 -6.82
C ASN A 103 13.29 -30.59 -6.65
N VAL A 104 12.56 -29.67 -7.31
CA VAL A 104 11.09 -29.70 -7.42
C VAL A 104 10.66 -30.56 -8.61
N ASP A 105 11.37 -30.42 -9.73
CA ASP A 105 11.16 -31.19 -10.95
C ASP A 105 12.28 -32.23 -11.10
N SER A 106 11.92 -33.52 -11.15
CA SER A 106 12.87 -34.63 -11.25
C SER A 106 13.63 -34.65 -12.58
N GLU A 107 13.09 -34.07 -13.64
CA GLU A 107 13.76 -33.97 -14.94
C GLU A 107 14.81 -32.83 -14.94
N ASN A 108 14.60 -31.82 -14.09
CA ASN A 108 15.44 -30.63 -13.99
C ASN A 108 15.84 -30.32 -12.53
N PRO A 109 16.52 -31.24 -11.82
CA PRO A 109 16.69 -31.14 -10.36
C PRO A 109 17.55 -29.96 -9.91
N GLU A 110 18.38 -29.42 -10.81
CA GLU A 110 19.23 -28.25 -10.54
C GLU A 110 18.59 -26.91 -10.89
N GLU A 111 17.39 -26.91 -11.50
CA GLU A 111 16.66 -25.70 -11.78
C GLU A 111 16.22 -25.02 -10.48
N VAL A 112 16.46 -23.71 -10.42
CA VAL A 112 16.01 -22.86 -9.31
C VAL A 112 14.66 -22.29 -9.66
N LEU A 113 13.67 -22.54 -8.81
CA LEU A 113 12.33 -21.98 -8.92
C LEU A 113 12.12 -20.95 -7.82
N LEU A 114 11.30 -19.95 -8.09
CA LEU A 114 10.77 -19.05 -7.07
C LEU A 114 9.89 -19.85 -6.10
N LEU A 115 9.95 -19.58 -4.80
CA LEU A 115 8.96 -20.08 -3.84
C LEU A 115 7.97 -18.97 -3.51
N GLU A 116 6.68 -19.28 -3.64
CA GLU A 116 5.58 -18.42 -3.17
C GLU A 116 4.63 -19.23 -2.30
N VAL A 117 4.47 -18.82 -1.05
CA VAL A 117 3.60 -19.44 -0.06
C VAL A 117 2.43 -18.52 0.23
N LYS A 118 1.21 -19.04 0.12
CA LYS A 118 -0.02 -18.36 0.55
C LYS A 118 -0.75 -19.16 1.60
N SER A 119 -1.44 -18.47 2.49
CA SER A 119 -2.48 -19.09 3.31
C SER A 119 -3.87 -18.66 2.84
N ALA A 120 -4.84 -19.58 2.88
CA ALA A 120 -6.22 -19.33 2.54
C ALA A 120 -7.14 -19.88 3.63
N ASN A 121 -8.34 -19.30 3.80
CA ASN A 121 -9.40 -19.96 4.54
C ASN A 121 -10.11 -20.99 3.64
N ASN A 122 -10.95 -21.85 4.24
CA ASN A 122 -11.74 -22.85 3.50
C ASN A 122 -12.43 -22.28 2.25
N ASN A 123 -13.11 -21.13 2.36
CA ASN A 123 -13.85 -20.57 1.24
C ASN A 123 -12.91 -20.23 0.07
N ARG A 124 -11.82 -19.50 0.34
CA ARG A 124 -10.85 -19.11 -0.69
C ARG A 124 -10.06 -20.32 -1.21
N PHE A 125 -9.79 -21.32 -0.38
CA PHE A 125 -9.12 -22.55 -0.78
C PHE A 125 -10.01 -23.40 -1.69
N ASN A 126 -11.30 -23.55 -1.37
CA ASN A 126 -12.26 -24.24 -2.24
C ASN A 126 -12.41 -23.53 -3.59
N GLU A 127 -12.41 -22.19 -3.60
CA GLU A 127 -12.41 -21.41 -4.85
C GLU A 127 -11.13 -21.66 -5.67
N LEU A 128 -9.96 -21.81 -5.03
CA LEU A 128 -8.72 -22.21 -5.71
C LEU A 128 -8.83 -23.61 -6.31
N GLN A 129 -9.36 -24.58 -5.57
CA GLN A 129 -9.54 -25.95 -6.06
C GLN A 129 -10.53 -26.04 -7.24
N GLN A 130 -11.46 -25.09 -7.35
CA GLN A 130 -12.39 -24.98 -8.46
C GLN A 130 -11.85 -24.14 -9.63
N SER A 131 -10.75 -23.40 -9.41
CA SER A 131 -10.08 -22.61 -10.44
C SER A 131 -9.20 -23.53 -11.30
N GLU A 132 -8.95 -23.15 -12.55
CA GLU A 132 -8.05 -23.94 -13.42
C GLU A 132 -6.58 -23.82 -12.98
N SER A 133 -6.22 -22.70 -12.36
CA SER A 133 -4.86 -22.44 -11.84
C SER A 133 -4.84 -21.39 -10.72
N TYR A 134 -3.71 -21.30 -10.03
CA TYR A 134 -3.39 -20.22 -9.09
C TYR A 134 -3.47 -18.84 -9.73
N GLU A 135 -3.01 -18.70 -10.97
CA GLU A 135 -3.06 -17.42 -11.67
C GLU A 135 -4.50 -17.00 -12.00
N GLN A 136 -5.41 -17.95 -12.26
CA GLN A 136 -6.83 -17.66 -12.45
C GLN A 136 -7.55 -17.37 -11.13
N TRP A 137 -7.10 -17.97 -10.03
CA TRP A 137 -7.69 -17.75 -8.70
C TRP A 137 -7.53 -16.30 -8.21
N SER A 138 -6.46 -15.62 -8.61
CA SER A 138 -6.19 -14.22 -8.24
C SER A 138 -5.27 -13.52 -9.23
N SER A 139 -5.79 -12.51 -9.94
CA SER A 139 -5.00 -11.68 -10.87
C SER A 139 -3.85 -10.92 -10.19
N ASN A 140 -4.03 -10.52 -8.93
CA ASN A 140 -2.97 -9.88 -8.15
C ASN A 140 -1.82 -10.86 -7.86
N TYR A 141 -2.16 -12.11 -7.54
CA TYR A 141 -1.14 -13.13 -7.28
C TYR A 141 -0.44 -13.57 -8.56
N ALA A 142 -1.17 -13.68 -9.67
CA ALA A 142 -0.57 -13.87 -10.99
C ALA A 142 0.45 -12.77 -11.31
N THR A 143 0.07 -11.50 -11.14
CA THR A 143 0.96 -10.36 -11.38
C THR A 143 2.18 -10.41 -10.45
N GLN A 144 1.99 -10.70 -9.16
CA GLN A 144 3.04 -10.78 -8.17
C GLN A 144 4.12 -11.80 -8.55
N ILE A 145 3.75 -13.05 -8.81
CA ILE A 145 4.72 -14.12 -9.07
C ILE A 145 5.47 -13.89 -10.38
N GLN A 146 4.79 -13.35 -11.41
CA GLN A 146 5.41 -13.03 -12.69
C GLN A 146 6.44 -11.91 -12.55
N CYS A 147 6.11 -10.86 -11.79
CA CYS A 147 7.07 -9.79 -11.50
C CYS A 147 8.29 -10.29 -10.73
N TYR A 148 8.11 -11.19 -9.75
CA TYR A 148 9.23 -11.75 -9.00
C TYR A 148 10.08 -12.70 -9.82
N MET A 149 9.47 -13.59 -10.62
CA MET A 149 10.23 -14.45 -11.54
C MET A 149 11.11 -13.63 -12.48
N ALA A 150 10.55 -12.60 -13.12
CA ALA A 150 11.32 -11.68 -13.96
C ALA A 150 12.40 -10.93 -13.19
N ALA A 151 12.09 -10.40 -12.00
CA ALA A 151 13.04 -9.62 -11.20
C ALA A 151 14.24 -10.43 -10.69
N PHE A 152 14.07 -11.73 -10.48
CA PHE A 152 15.13 -12.65 -10.06
C PHE A 152 15.68 -13.52 -11.20
N ASN A 153 15.27 -13.26 -12.45
CA ASN A 153 15.66 -14.03 -13.64
C ASN A 153 15.40 -15.55 -13.49
N LEU A 154 14.23 -15.89 -12.97
CA LEU A 154 13.75 -17.26 -12.78
C LEU A 154 12.67 -17.57 -13.82
N LYS A 155 12.65 -18.82 -14.30
CA LYS A 155 11.73 -19.25 -15.36
C LYS A 155 10.44 -19.88 -14.85
N ARG A 156 10.44 -20.36 -13.60
CA ARG A 156 9.33 -21.06 -12.99
C ARG A 156 9.21 -20.73 -11.50
N ALA A 157 8.01 -20.85 -10.96
CA ALA A 157 7.71 -20.70 -9.54
C ALA A 157 7.02 -21.96 -9.02
N LEU A 158 7.44 -22.45 -7.85
CA LEU A 158 6.66 -23.35 -7.02
C LEU A 158 5.74 -22.51 -6.12
N VAL A 159 4.43 -22.66 -6.35
CA VAL A 159 3.41 -22.09 -5.48
C VAL A 159 2.97 -23.15 -4.48
N VAL A 160 2.85 -22.77 -3.20
CA VAL A 160 2.24 -23.58 -2.14
C VAL A 160 1.12 -22.78 -1.48
N VAL A 161 -0.11 -23.29 -1.50
CA VAL A 161 -1.24 -22.69 -0.77
C VAL A 161 -1.66 -23.60 0.38
N TYR A 162 -1.63 -23.05 1.59
CA TYR A 162 -1.96 -23.73 2.83
C TYR A 162 -3.37 -23.35 3.29
N ASN A 163 -4.24 -24.33 3.49
CA ASN A 163 -5.56 -24.11 4.09
C ASN A 163 -5.44 -23.99 5.60
N LYS A 164 -5.62 -22.79 6.16
CA LYS A 164 -5.48 -22.53 7.60
C LYS A 164 -6.57 -23.19 8.47
N ASN A 165 -7.59 -23.77 7.85
CA ASN A 165 -8.72 -24.38 8.56
C ASN A 165 -8.55 -25.89 8.77
N ASP A 166 -7.92 -26.61 7.83
CA ASP A 166 -7.76 -28.07 7.89
C ASP A 166 -6.36 -28.57 7.50
N SER A 167 -5.42 -27.66 7.24
CA SER A 167 -4.03 -27.94 6.84
C SER A 167 -3.87 -28.62 5.47
N SER A 168 -4.92 -28.65 4.63
CA SER A 168 -4.81 -29.10 3.24
C SER A 168 -3.84 -28.23 2.46
N LEU A 169 -3.14 -28.84 1.50
CA LEU A 169 -2.17 -28.17 0.64
C LEU A 169 -2.63 -28.19 -0.81
N TYR A 170 -2.35 -27.10 -1.53
CA TYR A 170 -2.36 -27.03 -2.97
C TYR A 170 -0.95 -26.63 -3.44
N THR A 171 -0.48 -27.25 -4.52
CA THR A 171 0.81 -26.91 -5.13
C THR A 171 0.68 -26.80 -6.64
N GLU A 172 1.38 -25.84 -7.23
CA GLU A 172 1.44 -25.64 -8.68
C GLU A 172 2.83 -25.16 -9.09
N ILE A 173 3.30 -25.60 -10.26
CA ILE A 173 4.47 -25.00 -10.92
C ILE A 173 3.94 -24.04 -11.99
N VAL A 174 4.30 -22.77 -11.90
CA VAL A 174 3.89 -21.73 -12.84
C VAL A 174 5.06 -21.29 -13.70
N ASP A 175 4.85 -21.19 -15.01
CA ASP A 175 5.86 -20.69 -15.96
C ASP A 175 5.87 -19.16 -16.05
N ALA A 176 7.07 -18.61 -16.23
CA ALA A 176 7.28 -17.18 -16.44
C ALA A 176 6.76 -16.72 -17.81
N ARG A 177 6.25 -15.50 -17.83
CA ARG A 177 5.82 -14.78 -19.03
C ARG A 177 6.61 -13.47 -19.15
N GLU A 178 7.08 -13.19 -20.35
CA GLU A 178 7.85 -11.98 -20.64
C GLU A 178 6.97 -10.72 -20.59
N GLY A 179 7.57 -9.57 -20.26
CA GLY A 179 6.93 -8.26 -20.36
C GLY A 179 6.11 -7.81 -19.14
N VAL A 180 5.75 -8.72 -18.23
CA VAL A 180 4.90 -8.38 -17.08
C VAL A 180 5.58 -7.40 -16.13
N LEU A 181 6.87 -7.60 -15.84
CA LEU A 181 7.62 -6.73 -14.95
C LEU A 181 7.78 -5.33 -15.55
N GLU A 182 8.13 -5.24 -16.82
CA GLU A 182 8.30 -3.97 -17.54
C GLU A 182 6.99 -3.17 -17.52
N GLU A 183 5.86 -3.80 -17.82
CA GLU A 183 4.54 -3.17 -17.76
C GLU A 183 4.24 -2.66 -16.35
N MET A 184 4.53 -3.45 -15.32
CA MET A 184 4.26 -3.08 -13.93
C MET A 184 5.22 -2.00 -13.40
N VAL A 185 6.47 -1.98 -13.84
CA VAL A 185 7.43 -0.90 -13.56
C VAL A 185 6.97 0.40 -14.20
N ASP A 186 6.48 0.37 -15.44
CA ASP A 186 5.94 1.55 -16.12
C ASP A 186 4.65 2.05 -15.46
N LYS A 187 3.76 1.14 -15.06
CA LYS A 187 2.58 1.46 -14.25
C LYS A 187 2.97 2.12 -12.94
N ALA A 188 3.92 1.54 -12.19
CA ALA A 188 4.41 2.09 -10.94
C ALA A 188 5.00 3.49 -11.14
N ARG A 189 5.83 3.68 -12.17
CA ARG A 189 6.42 4.98 -12.51
C ARG A 189 5.34 6.05 -12.69
N LYS A 190 4.33 5.77 -13.52
CA LYS A 190 3.20 6.68 -13.77
C LYS A 190 2.45 7.03 -12.49
N ILE A 191 2.24 6.05 -11.60
CA ILE A 191 1.55 6.27 -10.32
C ILE A 191 2.41 7.11 -9.38
N ILE A 192 3.68 6.75 -9.19
CA ILE A 192 4.59 7.43 -8.26
C ILE A 192 4.75 8.91 -8.64
N THR A 193 4.95 9.22 -9.92
CA THR A 193 5.14 10.60 -10.38
C THR A 193 3.85 11.39 -10.54
N ALA A 194 2.67 10.80 -10.30
CA ALA A 194 1.41 11.49 -10.48
C ALA A 194 1.15 12.51 -9.36
N THR A 195 0.85 13.75 -9.75
CA THR A 195 0.41 14.82 -8.85
C THR A 195 -1.10 14.82 -8.60
N LYS A 196 -1.85 14.04 -9.39
CA LYS A 196 -3.28 13.80 -9.24
C LYS A 196 -3.56 12.30 -9.08
N PRO A 197 -4.59 11.90 -8.30
CA PRO A 197 -4.96 10.50 -8.23
C PRO A 197 -5.38 10.02 -9.62
N PRO A 198 -4.89 8.84 -10.06
CA PRO A 198 -5.41 8.20 -11.27
C PRO A 198 -6.94 8.04 -11.22
N GLU A 199 -7.57 7.98 -12.39
CA GLU A 199 -9.00 7.71 -12.47
C GLU A 199 -9.37 6.36 -11.87
N SER A 200 -10.52 6.32 -11.20
CA SER A 200 -11.04 5.07 -10.65
C SER A 200 -11.62 4.23 -11.78
N PRO A 201 -11.19 2.97 -11.98
CA PRO A 201 -11.86 2.03 -12.88
C PRO A 201 -13.25 1.59 -12.38
N TYR A 202 -13.65 2.03 -11.17
CA TYR A 202 -14.92 1.64 -10.53
C TYR A 202 -15.77 2.88 -10.24
N SER A 203 -17.09 2.72 -10.29
CA SER A 203 -18.00 3.73 -9.75
C SER A 203 -17.87 3.80 -8.21
N PRO A 204 -18.18 4.94 -7.57
CA PRO A 204 -18.07 5.07 -6.10
C PRO A 204 -18.89 4.06 -5.30
N THR A 205 -19.93 3.46 -5.91
CA THR A 205 -20.84 2.51 -5.27
C THR A 205 -20.55 1.05 -5.61
N ASP A 206 -19.49 0.77 -6.37
CA ASP A 206 -19.10 -0.56 -6.81
C ASP A 206 -18.89 -1.52 -5.62
N TYR A 207 -19.35 -2.76 -5.78
CA TYR A 207 -19.27 -3.76 -4.71
C TYR A 207 -17.82 -4.07 -4.30
N ARG A 208 -16.85 -3.95 -5.22
CA ARG A 208 -15.43 -4.18 -4.93
C ARG A 208 -14.89 -3.16 -3.94
N ILE A 209 -15.29 -1.90 -4.09
CA ILE A 209 -14.95 -0.85 -3.13
C ILE A 209 -15.62 -1.15 -1.78
N LYS A 210 -16.93 -1.43 -1.77
CA LYS A 210 -17.68 -1.67 -0.53
C LYS A 210 -17.23 -2.91 0.25
N LYS A 211 -16.82 -3.97 -0.47
CA LYS A 211 -16.42 -5.25 0.12
C LYS A 211 -15.00 -5.24 0.69
N PHE A 212 -14.09 -4.48 0.08
CA PHE A 212 -12.66 -4.54 0.39
C PHE A 212 -12.10 -3.26 1.03
N MET A 213 -12.95 -2.25 1.30
CA MET A 213 -12.58 -1.02 2.01
C MET A 213 -13.60 -0.74 3.11
N SER A 214 -13.13 -0.34 4.29
CA SER A 214 -13.97 0.21 5.36
C SER A 214 -14.67 1.51 4.90
N PRO A 215 -15.78 1.94 5.53
CA PRO A 215 -16.46 3.19 5.16
C PRO A 215 -15.53 4.41 5.12
N LYS A 216 -14.50 4.40 5.98
CA LYS A 216 -13.50 5.45 6.06
C LYS A 216 -12.53 5.43 4.88
N GLU A 217 -12.03 4.25 4.52
CA GLU A 217 -11.21 4.08 3.32
C GLU A 217 -12.00 4.41 2.05
N GLN A 218 -13.29 4.07 1.99
CA GLN A 218 -14.16 4.44 0.86
C GLN A 218 -14.24 5.96 0.69
N ALA A 219 -14.47 6.71 1.78
CA ALA A 219 -14.52 8.17 1.73
C ALA A 219 -13.20 8.80 1.26
N ILE A 220 -12.04 8.25 1.68
CA ILE A 220 -10.72 8.71 1.22
C ILE A 220 -10.49 8.33 -0.24
N TYR A 221 -10.84 7.11 -0.65
CA TYR A 221 -10.70 6.62 -2.02
C TYR A 221 -11.53 7.45 -3.02
N ASN A 222 -12.72 7.87 -2.61
CA ASN A 222 -13.60 8.74 -3.39
C ASN A 222 -13.27 10.24 -3.26
N LEU A 223 -12.22 10.60 -2.52
CA LEU A 223 -11.83 11.99 -2.22
C LEU A 223 -12.94 12.78 -1.51
N GLU A 224 -13.89 12.12 -0.86
CA GLU A 224 -14.95 12.77 -0.08
C GLU A 224 -14.42 13.31 1.25
N ARG A 225 -13.31 12.74 1.73
CA ARG A 225 -12.66 13.08 2.98
C ARG A 225 -11.14 13.08 2.82
N LEU A 226 -10.47 14.02 3.48
CA LEU A 226 -9.01 14.04 3.53
C LEU A 226 -8.45 12.89 4.40
N PRO A 227 -7.22 12.42 4.11
CA PRO A 227 -6.51 11.45 4.95
C PRO A 227 -6.47 11.88 6.42
N ASP A 228 -6.48 10.91 7.36
CA ASP A 228 -6.41 11.27 8.77
C ASP A 228 -5.03 11.78 9.19
N ASP A 229 -4.00 11.16 8.61
CA ASP A 229 -2.62 11.45 8.92
C ASP A 229 -2.13 12.54 7.98
N VAL A 230 -1.94 13.74 8.53
CA VAL A 230 -1.24 14.84 7.84
C VAL A 230 0.25 14.49 7.85
N ASN A 231 0.83 14.28 6.68
CA ASN A 231 2.22 13.81 6.56
C ASN A 231 2.85 14.36 5.28
N CYS A 232 4.18 14.42 5.20
CA CYS A 232 4.80 15.07 4.06
C CYS A 232 4.48 14.41 2.71
N ARG A 233 4.10 13.13 2.62
CA ARG A 233 3.77 12.50 1.32
C ARG A 233 2.43 12.95 0.74
N ASN A 234 1.58 13.58 1.55
CA ASN A 234 0.34 14.21 1.10
C ASN A 234 0.39 15.74 1.07
N CYS A 235 1.60 16.31 1.18
CA CYS A 235 1.86 17.74 1.04
C CYS A 235 2.06 18.16 -0.43
N LYS A 236 1.60 19.36 -0.81
CA LYS A 236 1.85 19.93 -2.17
C LYS A 236 3.33 20.15 -2.48
N PHE A 237 4.16 20.34 -1.46
CA PHE A 237 5.60 20.62 -1.62
C PHE A 237 6.47 19.37 -1.72
N SER A 238 5.88 18.18 -1.60
CA SER A 238 6.63 16.95 -1.46
C SER A 238 6.58 16.12 -2.73
N GLU A 239 7.74 15.75 -3.23
CA GLU A 239 7.89 14.98 -4.47
C GLU A 239 8.79 13.75 -4.24
N PRO A 240 8.45 12.60 -4.85
CA PRO A 240 9.34 11.45 -4.86
C PRO A 240 10.55 11.73 -5.74
N VAL A 241 11.74 11.41 -5.25
CA VAL A 241 12.98 11.44 -6.03
C VAL A 241 13.12 10.11 -6.76
N MET A 242 13.22 10.15 -8.08
CA MET A 242 13.20 8.97 -8.95
C MET A 242 14.60 8.48 -9.38
N GLU A 243 15.65 9.12 -8.85
CA GLU A 243 17.05 8.88 -9.19
C GLU A 243 17.88 8.62 -7.92
N GLY A 244 19.09 8.07 -8.09
CA GLY A 244 19.99 7.76 -6.98
C GLY A 244 19.35 6.83 -5.94
N ASP A 245 19.51 7.18 -4.66
CA ASP A 245 18.92 6.45 -3.53
C ASP A 245 17.40 6.71 -3.37
N GLY A 246 16.83 7.57 -4.21
CA GLY A 246 15.41 7.91 -4.22
C GLY A 246 14.95 8.66 -2.98
N GLY A 247 13.83 8.22 -2.39
CA GLY A 247 13.20 8.89 -1.26
C GLY A 247 12.31 10.08 -1.66
N TRP A 248 12.13 11.04 -0.76
CA TRP A 248 11.24 12.19 -0.95
C TRP A 248 11.97 13.50 -0.68
N ARG A 249 11.61 14.55 -1.40
CA ARG A 249 12.16 15.90 -1.22
C ARG A 249 11.03 16.88 -0.92
N CYS A 250 11.27 17.77 0.04
CA CYS A 250 10.45 18.96 0.24
C CYS A 250 11.00 20.10 -0.61
N ASN A 251 10.25 20.53 -1.63
CA ASN A 251 10.63 21.61 -2.53
C ASN A 251 10.60 22.99 -1.87
N LYS A 252 9.72 23.21 -0.87
CA LYS A 252 9.67 24.47 -0.10
C LYS A 252 10.95 24.69 0.73
N LYS A 253 11.44 23.64 1.38
CA LYS A 253 12.66 23.69 2.22
C LYS A 253 13.93 23.31 1.47
N ASN A 254 13.81 22.90 0.21
CA ASN A 254 14.86 22.35 -0.62
C ASN A 254 15.72 21.29 0.10
N THR A 255 15.07 20.32 0.75
CA THR A 255 15.74 19.28 1.55
C THR A 255 15.16 17.90 1.30
N MET A 256 16.00 16.87 1.39
CA MET A 256 15.56 15.49 1.45
C MET A 256 14.82 15.23 2.76
N LEU A 257 13.80 14.37 2.69
CA LEU A 257 12.98 13.95 3.82
C LEU A 257 13.37 12.53 4.21
N ASP A 258 13.96 12.36 5.39
CA ASP A 258 14.10 11.03 5.99
C ASP A 258 12.72 10.43 6.34
N GLU A 259 12.67 9.18 6.77
CA GLU A 259 11.40 8.51 7.04
C GLU A 259 10.60 9.19 8.16
N GLU A 260 11.27 9.68 9.21
CA GLU A 260 10.63 10.35 10.33
C GLU A 260 10.02 11.69 9.91
N ALA A 261 10.77 12.49 9.16
CA ALA A 261 10.30 13.74 8.55
C ALA A 261 9.22 13.53 7.49
N GLN A 262 9.15 12.35 6.86
CA GLN A 262 8.02 12.03 5.98
C GLN A 262 6.75 11.80 6.79
N ARG A 263 6.85 11.11 7.93
CA ARG A 263 5.71 10.76 8.81
C ARG A 263 5.19 11.97 9.56
N ASN A 264 6.11 12.80 10.03
CA ASN A 264 5.80 14.06 10.71
C ASN A 264 5.55 15.15 9.65
N HIS A 265 4.49 15.94 9.82
CA HIS A 265 4.31 17.15 9.02
C HIS A 265 4.91 18.35 9.75
N CYS A 266 5.25 19.40 9.00
CA CYS A 266 5.67 20.67 9.57
C CYS A 266 4.51 21.68 9.61
N ASP A 267 4.69 22.77 10.34
CA ASP A 267 3.71 23.86 10.46
C ASP A 267 3.40 24.57 9.12
N ASP A 268 4.24 24.36 8.09
CA ASP A 268 4.06 24.83 6.71
C ASP A 268 3.30 23.85 5.79
N HIS A 269 2.78 22.74 6.33
CA HIS A 269 2.12 21.74 5.53
C HIS A 269 0.86 22.30 4.84
N ILE A 270 0.78 22.07 3.53
CA ILE A 270 -0.40 22.35 2.70
C ILE A 270 -0.76 21.08 1.95
N TRP A 271 -2.03 20.70 1.98
CA TRP A 271 -2.52 19.51 1.29
C TRP A 271 -2.21 19.58 -0.20
N LEU A 272 -1.79 18.46 -0.77
CA LEU A 272 -1.76 18.30 -2.22
C LEU A 272 -3.16 18.60 -2.77
N THR A 273 -3.25 19.56 -3.69
CA THR A 273 -4.53 20.11 -4.18
C THR A 273 -5.48 19.02 -4.66
N ALA A 274 -4.94 17.97 -5.28
CA ALA A 274 -5.70 16.85 -5.81
C ALA A 274 -6.35 15.95 -4.74
N LEU A 275 -6.01 16.09 -3.46
CA LEU A 275 -6.69 15.43 -2.34
C LEU A 275 -7.87 16.25 -1.79
N VAL A 276 -7.89 17.56 -2.04
CA VAL A 276 -8.96 18.45 -1.57
C VAL A 276 -10.05 18.49 -2.63
N ASN A 277 -11.19 17.86 -2.35
CA ASN A 277 -12.32 17.81 -3.26
C ASN A 277 -13.17 19.09 -3.23
N LEU A 278 -12.50 20.21 -3.54
CA LEU A 278 -13.11 21.52 -3.76
C LEU A 278 -12.43 22.16 -4.98
N PRO A 279 -13.16 22.95 -5.79
CA PRO A 279 -12.55 23.76 -6.84
C PRO A 279 -11.49 24.69 -6.28
N VAL A 280 -10.32 24.74 -6.91
CA VAL A 280 -9.26 25.70 -6.58
C VAL A 280 -9.66 27.08 -7.11
N GLU A 281 -9.70 28.07 -6.22
CA GLU A 281 -9.87 29.50 -6.57
C GLU A 281 -8.53 30.12 -6.96
N SER A 282 -7.51 29.90 -6.13
CA SER A 282 -6.15 30.37 -6.33
C SER A 282 -5.14 29.44 -5.68
N GLU A 283 -3.95 29.37 -6.26
CA GLU A 283 -2.83 28.61 -5.70
C GLU A 283 -1.66 29.58 -5.50
N GLY A 284 -1.41 29.93 -4.23
CA GLY A 284 -0.26 30.72 -3.84
C GLY A 284 1.00 29.86 -3.70
N GLU A 285 2.10 30.53 -3.40
CA GLU A 285 3.37 29.86 -3.09
C GLU A 285 3.23 29.02 -1.81
N ASN A 286 2.64 29.59 -0.77
CA ASN A 286 2.55 28.99 0.57
C ASN A 286 1.15 28.54 0.97
N ASP A 287 0.14 28.79 0.15
CA ASP A 287 -1.26 28.50 0.45
C ASP A 287 -1.99 27.97 -0.79
N VAL A 288 -3.22 27.49 -0.57
CA VAL A 288 -4.18 27.20 -1.63
C VAL A 288 -5.56 27.61 -1.15
N THR A 289 -6.26 28.40 -1.96
CA THR A 289 -7.64 28.82 -1.69
C THR A 289 -8.61 28.01 -2.53
N TYR A 290 -9.67 27.51 -1.90
CA TYR A 290 -10.71 26.67 -2.49
C TYR A 290 -12.09 27.30 -2.37
N MET A 291 -12.99 26.98 -3.31
CA MET A 291 -14.38 27.42 -3.29
C MET A 291 -15.31 26.36 -2.71
N LYS A 292 -16.15 26.75 -1.75
CA LYS A 292 -17.33 26.00 -1.32
C LYS A 292 -18.58 26.86 -1.51
N GLY A 293 -19.24 26.71 -2.67
CA GLY A 293 -20.30 27.63 -3.08
C GLY A 293 -19.72 29.03 -3.30
N ASN A 294 -20.23 30.04 -2.60
CA ASN A 294 -19.75 31.43 -2.69
C ASN A 294 -18.75 31.80 -1.59
N LYS A 295 -18.13 30.80 -0.93
CA LYS A 295 -17.20 31.02 0.18
C LYS A 295 -15.83 30.46 -0.17
N SER A 296 -14.80 31.24 0.14
CA SER A 296 -13.40 30.83 0.04
C SER A 296 -12.94 30.17 1.34
N ILE A 297 -12.16 29.10 1.20
CA ILE A 297 -11.53 28.35 2.30
C ILE A 297 -10.07 28.18 1.91
N THR A 298 -9.16 28.67 2.73
CA THR A 298 -7.72 28.63 2.45
C THR A 298 -7.05 27.56 3.29
N ASN A 299 -6.28 26.66 2.68
CA ASN A 299 -5.28 25.88 3.40
C ASN A 299 -3.98 26.70 3.44
N ALA A 300 -3.54 27.09 4.63
CA ALA A 300 -2.35 27.92 4.85
C ALA A 300 -1.45 27.36 5.96
N PRO A 301 -0.21 27.87 6.10
CA PRO A 301 0.67 27.54 7.21
C PRO A 301 0.06 27.96 8.56
N LYS A 302 0.52 27.33 9.64
CA LYS A 302 0.05 27.63 11.00
C LYS A 302 0.27 29.08 11.42
N SER A 303 1.31 29.74 10.94
CA SER A 303 1.58 31.16 11.20
C SER A 303 0.58 32.10 10.54
N GLU A 304 -0.11 31.65 9.49
CA GLU A 304 -1.05 32.43 8.68
C GLU A 304 -2.51 31.98 8.89
N ALA A 305 -2.71 31.11 9.88
CA ALA A 305 -4.01 30.57 10.20
C ALA A 305 -4.90 31.67 10.81
N ALA A 306 -6.00 31.99 10.13
CA ALA A 306 -6.87 33.12 10.44
C ALA A 306 -8.33 32.83 10.07
N MET A 307 -9.19 33.85 10.03
CA MET A 307 -10.57 33.69 9.57
C MET A 307 -10.59 33.22 8.11
N ASN A 308 -11.24 32.08 7.84
CA ASN A 308 -11.24 31.38 6.55
C ASN A 308 -9.87 30.86 6.07
N SER A 309 -8.86 30.83 6.95
CA SER A 309 -7.53 30.28 6.70
C SER A 309 -7.18 29.22 7.75
N PHE A 310 -6.95 28.00 7.27
CA PHE A 310 -6.90 26.78 8.08
C PHE A 310 -5.60 26.04 7.84
N THR A 311 -5.04 25.50 8.91
CA THR A 311 -3.96 24.52 8.83
C THR A 311 -4.44 23.25 8.14
N SER A 312 -3.53 22.41 7.65
CA SER A 312 -3.93 21.11 7.07
C SER A 312 -4.65 20.20 8.07
N ALA A 313 -4.32 20.26 9.36
CA ALA A 313 -5.02 19.52 10.40
C ALA A 313 -6.48 19.98 10.55
N GLU A 314 -6.74 21.29 10.47
CA GLU A 314 -8.10 21.83 10.51
C GLU A 314 -8.84 21.50 9.21
N MET A 315 -8.21 21.65 8.04
CA MET A 315 -8.79 21.24 6.75
C MET A 315 -9.26 19.78 6.77
N ARG A 316 -8.48 18.88 7.39
CA ARG A 316 -8.89 17.49 7.60
C ARG A 316 -10.19 17.40 8.40
N GLU A 317 -10.31 18.10 9.51
CA GLU A 317 -11.53 18.12 10.32
C GLU A 317 -12.73 18.68 9.54
N LEU A 318 -12.51 19.77 8.77
CA LEU A 318 -13.54 20.35 7.92
C LEU A 318 -14.02 19.38 6.83
N SER A 319 -13.12 18.57 6.26
CA SER A 319 -13.50 17.58 5.25
C SER A 319 -14.48 16.53 5.78
N LYS A 320 -14.43 16.20 7.08
CA LYS A 320 -15.35 15.23 7.71
C LYS A 320 -16.80 15.71 7.71
N VAL A 321 -16.99 17.03 7.62
CA VAL A 321 -18.29 17.69 7.57
C VAL A 321 -18.53 18.36 6.22
N ASN A 322 -17.83 17.92 5.17
CA ASN A 322 -17.95 18.45 3.81
C ASN A 322 -17.83 19.98 3.72
N TYR A 323 -16.99 20.57 4.58
CA TYR A 323 -16.79 22.01 4.65
C TYR A 323 -18.09 22.81 4.86
N ASP A 324 -19.05 22.23 5.59
CA ASP A 324 -20.31 22.89 5.92
C ASP A 324 -20.05 24.22 6.67
N PRO A 325 -20.48 25.37 6.12
CA PRO A 325 -20.19 26.66 6.72
C PRO A 325 -20.76 26.89 8.12
N ASP A 326 -21.89 26.28 8.45
CA ASP A 326 -22.50 26.42 9.78
C ASP A 326 -21.77 25.58 10.83
N LEU A 327 -21.22 24.44 10.41
CA LEU A 327 -20.33 23.62 11.24
C LEU A 327 -18.94 24.27 11.38
N ILE A 328 -18.39 24.85 10.32
CA ILE A 328 -17.13 25.64 10.36
C ILE A 328 -17.23 26.75 11.41
N LYS A 329 -18.33 27.54 11.39
CA LYS A 329 -18.54 28.61 12.39
C LYS A 329 -18.55 28.09 13.82
N LYS A 330 -19.07 26.89 14.07
CA LYS A 330 -19.06 26.26 15.40
C LYS A 330 -17.67 25.81 15.80
N LEU A 331 -16.91 25.21 14.87
CA LEU A 331 -15.53 24.76 15.11
C LEU A 331 -14.59 25.94 15.40
N LEU A 332 -14.74 27.05 14.67
CA LEU A 332 -13.94 28.26 14.85
C LEU A 332 -14.19 29.01 16.17
N ARG A 333 -15.30 28.76 16.89
CA ARG A 333 -15.56 29.37 18.20
C ARG A 333 -14.64 28.86 19.31
N PHE A 334 -13.93 27.76 19.08
CA PHE A 334 -13.05 27.11 20.03
C PHE A 334 -11.56 27.23 19.67
N ARG A 335 -11.25 28.01 18.63
CA ARG A 335 -9.89 28.24 18.13
C ARG A 335 -9.16 29.31 18.93
#